data_AF-A0AAP5YEB6-F1
#
_entry.id   AF-A0AAP5YEB6-F1
#
_cell.length_a   1.000
_cell.length_b   1.000
_cell.length_c   1.000
_cell.angle_alpha   90.00
_cell.angle_beta   90.00
_cell.angle_gamma   90.00
#
_symmetry.space_group_name_H-M   'P 1'
#
loop_
_entity.id
_entity.type
_entity.pdbx_description
1 polymer ?
#
loop_
_entity_poly.entity_id
_entity_poly.type
_entity_poly.pdbx_seq_one_letter_code
_entity_poly.pdbx_strand_id
1 'polypeptide(L)'
;DEQGRVGTRVRILGVSLVAEWYRNRFVEQVPGQKKRVLSTHIKKGRGHAYSMSHFKKEPVWAQELIQQVETRYAVLRQRATALAKIRRALNEYERQLNKTHSDEV
;
A
#
# COMPACT_ATOMS: atom_id res chain seq x y z
N ASP A 1 -7.90 -7.64 26.83
CA ASP A 1 -7.58 -6.58 25.84
C ASP A 1 -6.93 -7.13 24.58
N GLU A 2 -7.69 -7.80 23.72
CA GLU A 2 -7.23 -8.21 22.37
C GLU A 2 -7.54 -7.13 21.33
N GLN A 3 -7.07 -5.91 21.56
CA GLN A 3 -7.24 -4.87 20.53
C GLN A 3 -6.14 -5.05 19.47
N GLY A 4 -6.54 -5.45 18.26
CA GLY A 4 -5.66 -5.47 17.10
C GLY A 4 -5.01 -4.11 16.90
N ARG A 5 -3.68 -4.09 16.73
CA ARG A 5 -2.88 -2.86 16.62
C ARG A 5 -2.50 -2.58 15.17
N VAL A 6 -3.12 -3.22 14.20
CA VAL A 6 -2.82 -3.06 12.78
C VAL A 6 -4.00 -2.40 12.07
N GLY A 7 -3.69 -1.40 11.25
CA GLY A 7 -4.63 -0.75 10.36
C GLY A 7 -4.16 -0.83 8.92
N THR A 8 -5.07 -0.57 7.98
CA THR A 8 -4.74 -0.50 6.56
C THR A 8 -5.32 0.74 5.90
N ARG A 9 -4.71 1.18 4.79
CA ARG A 9 -5.17 2.31 3.99
C ARG A 9 -5.06 1.97 2.51
N VAL A 10 -6.14 2.21 1.78
CA VAL A 10 -6.17 2.17 0.32
C VAL A 10 -6.41 3.58 -0.20
N ARG A 11 -5.60 4.03 -1.16
CA ARG A 11 -5.72 5.35 -1.78
C ARG A 11 -5.13 5.34 -3.20
N ILE A 12 -5.50 6.33 -3.98
CA ILE A 12 -4.77 6.67 -5.20
C ILE A 12 -3.73 7.74 -4.84
N LEU A 13 -2.48 7.51 -5.20
CA LEU A 13 -1.40 8.49 -5.06
C LEU A 13 -0.89 8.83 -6.47
N GLY A 14 -1.17 10.06 -6.92
CA GLY A 14 -1.01 10.44 -8.32
C GLY A 14 -1.92 9.60 -9.20
N VAL A 15 -1.33 8.71 -10.00
CA VAL A 15 -2.05 7.80 -10.92
C VAL A 15 -1.97 6.33 -10.52
N SER A 16 -1.44 6.03 -9.32
CA SER A 16 -1.17 4.66 -8.87
C SER A 16 -1.99 4.31 -7.63
N LEU A 17 -2.52 3.07 -7.60
CA LEU A 17 -3.13 2.50 -6.42
C LEU A 17 -2.07 2.18 -5.36
N VAL A 18 -2.35 2.57 -4.13
CA VAL A 18 -1.54 2.28 -2.94
C VAL A 18 -2.43 1.60 -1.91
N ALA A 19 -2.04 0.40 -1.49
CA ALA A 19 -2.71 -0.37 -0.42
C ALA A 19 -1.65 -0.80 0.61
N GLU A 20 -1.66 -0.16 1.78
CA GLU A 20 -0.57 -0.18 2.76
C GLU A 20 -1.05 -0.54 4.16
N TRP A 21 -0.19 -1.22 4.93
CA TRP A 21 -0.45 -1.57 6.33
C TRP A 21 0.32 -0.68 7.30
N TYR A 22 -0.25 -0.45 8.48
CA TYR A 22 0.26 0.43 9.52
C TYR A 22 0.13 -0.23 10.89
N ARG A 23 1.11 0.00 11.77
CA ARG A 23 1.01 -0.31 13.20
C ARG A 23 0.51 0.89 13.97
N ASN A 24 -0.59 0.73 14.66
CA ASN A 24 -1.22 1.72 15.50
C ASN A 24 -0.76 1.57 16.95
N ARG A 25 -0.35 2.67 17.55
CA ARG A 25 -0.09 2.81 18.97
C ARG A 25 -1.07 3.81 19.55
N PHE A 26 -1.80 3.40 20.58
CA PHE A 26 -2.73 4.27 21.30
C PHE A 26 -1.99 4.92 22.45
N VAL A 27 -1.89 6.25 22.42
CA VAL A 27 -1.17 7.03 23.43
C VAL A 27 -2.16 7.91 24.17
N GLU A 28 -2.19 7.80 25.49
CA GLU A 28 -2.86 8.79 26.35
C GLU A 28 -1.93 9.99 26.48
N GLN A 29 -2.37 11.16 26.00
CA GLN A 29 -1.61 12.40 26.17
C GLN A 29 -1.93 13.08 27.52
N VAL A 30 -3.14 12.85 28.04
CA VAL A 30 -3.63 13.38 29.32
C VAL A 30 -4.50 12.30 29.98
N PRO A 31 -4.38 12.04 31.30
CA PRO A 31 -5.24 11.10 32.00
C PRO A 31 -6.73 11.45 31.81
N GLY A 32 -7.54 10.47 31.44
CA GLY A 32 -8.99 10.64 31.23
C GLY A 32 -9.41 11.21 29.87
N GLN A 33 -8.47 11.59 28.99
CA GLN A 33 -8.77 12.01 27.62
C GLN A 33 -8.78 10.83 26.63
N LYS A 34 -9.44 11.01 25.48
CA LYS A 34 -9.44 10.00 24.41
C LYS A 34 -8.02 9.72 23.94
N LYS A 35 -7.66 8.43 23.84
CA LYS A 35 -6.38 7.96 23.32
C LYS A 35 -6.17 8.44 21.89
N ARG A 36 -5.03 9.07 21.60
CA ARG A 36 -4.62 9.41 20.24
C ARG A 36 -4.00 8.18 19.56
N VAL A 37 -4.29 7.98 18.29
CA VAL A 37 -3.68 6.91 17.48
C VAL A 37 -2.46 7.45 16.75
N LEU A 38 -1.30 6.84 17.00
CA LEU A 38 -0.08 7.04 16.23
C LEU A 38 0.13 5.85 15.30
N SER A 39 0.09 6.10 13.99
CA SER A 39 0.25 5.06 12.97
C SER A 39 1.66 5.08 12.38
N THR A 40 2.35 3.94 12.45
CA THR A 40 3.67 3.73 11.84
C THR A 40 3.52 2.82 10.62
N HIS A 41 3.95 3.28 9.44
CA HIS A 41 3.90 2.48 8.21
C HIS A 41 4.74 1.19 8.33
N ILE A 42 4.18 0.07 7.88
CA ILE A 42 4.88 -1.21 7.76
C ILE A 42 5.48 -1.28 6.36
N LYS A 43 6.80 -1.46 6.24
CA LYS A 43 7.42 -1.66 4.92
C LYS A 43 7.07 -3.05 4.40
N LYS A 44 6.48 -3.12 3.21
CA LYS A 44 6.13 -4.39 2.52
C LYS A 44 7.34 -5.28 2.19
N GLY A 45 8.45 -4.66 1.76
CA GLY A 45 9.55 -5.38 1.11
C GLY A 45 9.34 -5.55 -0.40
N ARG A 46 9.98 -6.58 -0.97
CA ARG A 46 9.94 -6.89 -2.41
C ARG A 46 8.63 -7.62 -2.78
N GLY A 47 8.18 -7.44 -4.03
CA GLY A 47 7.00 -8.13 -4.56
C GLY A 47 5.66 -7.42 -4.31
N HIS A 48 4.57 -8.13 -4.56
CA HIS A 48 3.22 -7.58 -4.46
C HIS A 48 2.52 -7.86 -3.15
N ALA A 49 3.03 -8.73 -2.27
CA ALA A 49 2.41 -9.09 -1.00
C ALA A 49 3.29 -8.71 0.21
N TYR A 50 2.69 -8.43 1.36
CA TYR A 50 3.35 -8.37 2.66
C TYR A 50 3.58 -9.79 3.20
N SER A 51 4.72 -10.04 3.84
CA SER A 51 4.93 -11.28 4.59
C SER A 51 4.08 -11.30 5.86
N MET A 52 3.42 -12.43 6.16
CA MET A 52 2.69 -12.61 7.42
C MET A 52 3.57 -12.53 8.67
N SER A 53 4.88 -12.68 8.51
CA SER A 53 5.86 -12.44 9.58
C SER A 53 5.77 -11.02 10.17
N HIS A 54 5.29 -10.03 9.41
CA HIS A 54 5.09 -8.66 9.91
C HIS A 54 3.94 -8.55 10.93
N PHE A 55 3.00 -9.50 10.91
CA PHE A 55 1.76 -9.53 11.68
C PHE A 55 1.73 -10.63 12.75
N LYS A 56 2.83 -11.37 12.94
CA LYS A 56 2.93 -12.49 13.91
C LYS A 56 2.59 -12.16 15.36
N LYS A 57 2.56 -10.86 15.71
CA LYS A 57 2.26 -10.36 17.07
C LYS A 57 0.79 -9.99 17.25
N GLU A 58 -0.01 -10.03 16.18
CA GLU A 58 -1.43 -9.77 16.27
C GLU A 58 -2.18 -11.01 16.79
N PRO A 59 -3.36 -10.86 17.40
CA PRO A 59 -4.22 -11.99 17.74
C PRO A 59 -4.52 -12.89 16.54
N VAL A 60 -4.78 -14.18 16.77
CA VAL A 60 -5.00 -15.17 15.69
C VAL A 60 -6.13 -14.73 14.75
N TRP A 61 -7.27 -14.30 15.30
CA TRP A 61 -8.40 -13.79 14.51
C TRP A 61 -8.01 -12.61 13.60
N ALA A 62 -7.10 -11.75 14.07
CA ALA A 62 -6.62 -10.60 13.31
C ALA A 62 -5.65 -11.04 12.21
N GLN A 63 -4.78 -12.02 12.48
CA GLN A 63 -3.89 -12.59 11.47
C GLN A 63 -4.66 -13.23 10.31
N GLU A 64 -5.75 -13.95 10.60
CA GLU A 64 -6.62 -14.55 9.58
C GLU A 64 -7.28 -13.48 8.71
N LEU A 65 -7.86 -12.45 9.33
CA LEU A 65 -8.47 -11.34 8.60
C LEU A 65 -7.42 -10.58 7.76
N ILE A 66 -6.24 -10.31 8.32
CA ILE A 66 -5.13 -9.67 7.61
C ILE A 66 -4.73 -10.52 6.39
N GLN A 67 -4.60 -11.83 6.54
CA GLN A 67 -4.24 -12.73 5.43
C GLN A 67 -5.29 -12.66 4.31
N GLN A 68 -6.57 -12.69 4.64
CA GLN A 68 -7.65 -12.60 3.64
C GLN A 68 -7.62 -11.26 2.88
N VAL A 69 -7.45 -10.15 3.60
CA VAL A 69 -7.37 -8.81 3.01
C VAL A 69 -6.11 -8.65 2.18
N GLU A 70 -4.97 -9.10 2.69
CA GLU A 70 -3.67 -8.97 2.02
C GLU A 70 -3.61 -9.77 0.72
N THR A 71 -4.22 -10.95 0.66
CA THR A 71 -4.34 -11.72 -0.59
C THR A 71 -5.03 -10.89 -1.68
N ARG A 72 -6.11 -10.17 -1.34
CA ARG A 72 -6.82 -9.28 -2.29
C ARG A 72 -5.96 -8.07 -2.66
N TYR A 73 -5.30 -7.45 -1.69
CA TYR A 73 -4.43 -6.31 -1.95
C TYR A 73 -3.23 -6.66 -2.81
N ALA A 74 -2.66 -7.86 -2.67
CA ALA A 74 -1.57 -8.33 -3.51
C ALA A 74 -1.97 -8.36 -4.99
N VAL A 75 -3.16 -8.90 -5.31
CA VAL A 75 -3.71 -8.90 -6.67
C VAL A 75 -3.91 -7.48 -7.19
N LEU A 76 -4.47 -6.58 -6.36
CA LEU A 76 -4.67 -5.19 -6.74
C LEU A 76 -3.34 -4.47 -7.03
N ARG A 77 -2.31 -4.68 -6.19
CA ARG A 77 -0.98 -4.11 -6.42
C ARG A 77 -0.32 -4.67 -7.68
N GLN A 78 -0.53 -5.94 -7.99
CA GLN A 78 -0.04 -6.56 -9.23
C GLN A 78 -0.68 -5.90 -10.46
N ARG A 79 -2.01 -5.76 -10.46
CA ARG A 79 -2.75 -5.09 -11.54
C ARG A 79 -2.32 -3.63 -11.70
N ALA A 80 -2.19 -2.89 -10.59
CA ALA A 80 -1.70 -1.52 -10.61
C ALA A 80 -0.28 -1.41 -11.19
N THR A 81 0.58 -2.38 -10.91
CA THR A 81 1.94 -2.42 -11.48
C THR A 81 1.91 -2.66 -12.98
N ALA A 82 1.03 -3.52 -13.48
CA ALA A 82 0.84 -3.74 -14.91
C ALA A 82 0.36 -2.45 -15.62
N LEU A 83 -0.64 -1.76 -15.05
CA LEU A 83 -1.13 -0.48 -15.57
C LEU A 83 -0.03 0.59 -15.59
N ALA A 84 0.80 0.65 -14.54
CA ALA A 84 1.94 1.57 -14.50
C ALA A 84 2.96 1.29 -15.61
N LYS A 85 3.20 0.01 -15.95
CA LYS A 85 4.07 -0.38 -17.07
C LYS A 85 3.49 0.06 -18.41
N ILE A 86 2.20 -0.19 -18.65
CA ILE A 86 1.51 0.24 -19.89
C ILE A 86 1.61 1.75 -20.06
N ARG A 87 1.30 2.51 -19.00
CA ARG A 87 1.39 3.97 -19.05
C ARG A 87 2.80 4.48 -19.38
N ARG A 88 3.84 3.86 -18.80
CA ARG A 88 5.23 4.21 -19.12
C ARG A 88 5.58 3.91 -20.58
N ALA A 89 5.13 2.77 -21.10
CA ALA A 89 5.37 2.41 -22.50
C ALA A 89 4.68 3.39 -23.45
N LEU A 90 3.44 3.79 -23.14
CA LEU A 90 2.73 4.79 -23.94
C LEU A 90 3.43 6.16 -23.92
N ASN A 91 3.82 6.64 -22.74
CA ASN A 91 4.55 7.90 -22.63
C ASN A 91 5.89 7.87 -23.39
N GLU A 92 6.56 6.72 -23.44
CA GLU A 92 7.80 6.55 -24.20
C GLU A 92 7.54 6.58 -25.70
N TYR A 93 6.49 5.92 -26.17
CA TYR A 93 6.06 5.98 -27.56
C TYR A 93 5.71 7.40 -27.99
N GLU A 94 4.95 8.14 -27.20
CA GLU A 94 4.60 9.55 -27.47
C GLU A 94 5.85 10.44 -27.57
N ARG A 95 6.87 10.21 -26.74
CA ARG A 95 8.15 10.94 -26.84
C ARG A 95 8.89 10.65 -28.14
N GLN A 96 8.87 9.39 -28.59
CA GLN A 96 9.52 9.00 -29.84
C GLN A 96 8.84 9.64 -31.04
N LEU A 97 7.49 9.64 -31.08
CA LEU A 97 6.72 10.34 -32.11
C LEU A 97 7.06 11.83 -32.20
N ASN A 98 7.08 12.51 -31.05
CA ASN A 98 7.38 13.95 -31.01
C ASN A 98 8.81 14.26 -31.46
N LYS A 99 9.76 13.36 -31.19
CA LYS A 99 11.14 13.50 -31.67
C LYS A 99 11.20 13.38 -33.19
N THR A 100 10.59 12.34 -33.76
CA THR A 100 10.58 12.13 -35.22
C THR A 100 9.90 13.29 -35.95
N HIS A 101 8.79 13.82 -35.43
CA HIS A 101 8.10 14.97 -36.05
C HIS A 101 8.94 16.25 -36.02
N SER A 102 9.79 16.43 -34.99
CA SER A 102 10.72 17.56 -34.92
C SER A 102 11.95 17.41 -35.82
N ASP A 103 12.29 16.18 -36.23
CA ASP A 103 13.42 15.91 -37.13
C ASP A 103 12.99 15.99 -38.62
N GLU A 104 11.68 16.00 -38.91
CA GLU A 104 11.09 16.10 -40.25
C GLU A 104 10.72 17.54 -40.68
N VAL A 105 10.90 18.53 -39.79
CA VAL A 105 10.64 19.98 -40.03
C VAL A 105 11.94 20.76 -39.98
#